data_AF-A0A8J6UGM1-F1
#
_entry.id   AF-A0A8J6UGM1-F1
#
_cell.length_a   1.000
_cell.length_b   1.000
_cell.length_c   1.000
_cell.angle_alpha   90.00
_cell.angle_beta   90.00
_cell.angle_gamma   90.00
#
_symmetry.space_group_name_H-M   'P 1'
#
loop_
_entity.id
_entity.type
_entity.pdbx_description
1 polymer ?
#
loop_
_entity_poly.entity_id
_entity_poly.type
_entity_poly.pdbx_seq_one_letter_code
_entity_poly.pdbx_strand_id
1 'polypeptide(L)'
;MGKPMTKLARLCSCAAAATIAFSSSAFATTIDVLVLYTDGVTARYGAGVESRINQVVNVTNQVYSDSDLNLQLRLVHSQHINYTDNNHPQTALEELTCDLTRFQSHNECNRGSAFNAVDNLRDQHGADMVILMRPYLAAHDGVCGIAWIGGNGTDGDFSNKVWRETAMSVVGLDGPCADWVTSHELGHNMGLTHSSLQDARGGTYTWAWGHGKANDFATIMGYAWVFGNSTRKAYNFSNPDLDCYGSPCGIPKNQSGAADAVAAIEVTAPQIAAYTASTSDGGSDNGGDTPPPPAGSPEQLKQIFIQEKETLAALKLVKDQKKQELLAAKTPYKEAHLVYKTALKAYQSALNQQQKFLDKVNVATAQYNASSGESLSYQQKLLAKVQKHTDSYNAATQLVNDTAQQLNAVTPAYQAALNAYNAAVTAFNTAKDAVVAQKAVVEEAKQNYINAKA
;
A
#
# COMPACT_ATOMS: atom_id res chain seq x y z
N MET A 1 32.12 48.00 52.15
CA MET A 1 31.90 49.03 51.12
C MET A 1 32.09 48.38 49.76
N GLY A 2 30.98 48.00 49.12
CA GLY A 2 30.98 47.32 47.82
C GLY A 2 31.22 48.31 46.68
N LYS A 3 32.06 47.93 45.72
CA LYS A 3 32.15 48.62 44.42
C LYS A 3 30.99 48.16 43.52
N PRO A 4 30.37 49.07 42.75
CA PRO A 4 29.17 48.76 41.98
C PRO A 4 29.54 48.06 40.67
N MET A 5 28.98 46.87 40.45
CA MET A 5 28.87 46.28 39.12
C MET A 5 27.92 47.14 38.29
N THR A 6 28.44 47.78 37.25
CA THR A 6 27.67 48.59 36.30
C THR A 6 27.44 47.80 35.01
N LYS A 7 26.15 47.61 34.71
CA LYS A 7 25.53 47.39 33.39
C LYS A 7 26.04 46.22 32.53
N LEU A 8 25.58 45.01 32.83
CA LEU A 8 25.34 43.98 31.81
C LEU A 8 24.00 43.29 32.07
N ALA A 9 22.90 44.04 31.91
CA ALA A 9 21.55 43.49 31.88
C ALA A 9 20.68 44.40 31.01
N ARG A 10 20.37 43.91 29.79
CA ARG A 10 19.33 44.33 28.83
C ARG A 10 19.87 44.40 27.38
N LEU A 11 20.11 43.23 26.79
CA LEU A 11 19.53 42.92 25.49
C LEU A 11 18.60 41.73 25.77
N CYS A 12 17.39 42.01 26.23
CA CYS A 12 16.20 41.99 25.39
C CYS A 12 16.07 40.63 24.69
N SER A 13 15.53 39.66 25.45
CA SER A 13 14.89 38.47 24.92
C SER A 13 13.80 38.89 23.94
N CYS A 14 14.16 38.96 22.66
CA CYS A 14 13.24 38.70 21.57
C CYS A 14 13.77 37.47 20.84
N ALA A 15 13.68 36.31 21.50
CA ALA A 15 13.48 35.09 20.75
C ALA A 15 12.07 35.22 20.15
N ALA A 16 12.00 35.81 18.94
CA ALA A 16 10.84 35.60 18.10
C ALA A 16 10.82 34.09 17.84
N ALA A 17 10.04 33.37 18.63
CA ALA A 17 9.56 32.05 18.25
C ALA A 17 8.75 32.30 16.98
N ALA A 18 9.41 32.22 15.83
CA ALA A 18 8.73 32.13 14.56
C ALA A 18 7.98 30.79 14.61
N THR A 19 6.70 30.85 14.96
CA THR A 19 5.76 29.78 14.70
C THR A 19 5.72 29.61 13.19
N ILE A 20 6.49 28.63 12.70
CA ILE A 20 6.38 28.15 11.33
C ILE A 20 5.03 27.42 11.28
N ALA A 21 4.00 28.13 10.82
CA ALA A 21 2.76 27.50 10.44
C ALA A 21 3.03 26.71 9.15
N PHE A 22 3.21 25.40 9.30
CA PHE A 22 3.16 24.49 8.17
C PHE A 22 1.72 24.49 7.65
N SER A 23 1.52 24.89 6.39
CA SER A 23 0.28 24.57 5.70
C SER A 23 0.34 23.10 5.31
N SER A 24 -0.07 22.21 6.22
CA SER A 24 -0.35 20.81 5.89
C SER A 24 -1.72 20.72 5.21
N SER A 25 -1.79 21.11 3.94
CA SER A 25 -2.81 20.52 3.07
C SER A 25 -2.26 19.19 2.56
N ALA A 26 -2.11 18.22 3.48
CA ALA A 26 -1.93 16.83 3.12
C ALA A 26 -3.32 16.24 2.91
N PHE A 27 -3.68 15.98 1.65
CA PHE A 27 -4.82 15.11 1.36
C PHE A 27 -4.63 13.79 2.11
N ALA A 28 -5.69 13.25 2.71
CA ALA A 28 -5.66 11.93 3.32
C ALA A 28 -5.13 10.91 2.32
N THR A 29 -4.11 10.13 2.70
CA THR A 29 -3.61 9.05 1.84
C THR A 29 -4.72 8.00 1.76
N THR A 30 -5.09 7.58 0.56
CA THR A 30 -6.08 6.50 0.38
C THR A 30 -5.36 5.27 -0.13
N ILE A 31 -5.52 4.14 0.55
CA ILE A 31 -5.05 2.82 0.10
C ILE A 31 -6.28 2.06 -0.40
N ASP A 32 -6.22 1.65 -1.67
CA ASP A 32 -7.29 0.90 -2.31
C ASP A 32 -7.13 -0.60 -2.05
N VAL A 33 -8.20 -1.27 -1.64
CA VAL A 33 -8.15 -2.69 -1.26
C VAL A 33 -9.13 -3.55 -2.05
N LEU A 34 -8.63 -4.69 -2.50
CA LEU A 34 -9.42 -5.80 -3.03
C LEU A 34 -9.68 -6.80 -1.91
N VAL A 35 -10.95 -7.12 -1.66
CA VAL A 35 -11.32 -8.16 -0.69
C VAL A 35 -11.79 -9.41 -1.43
N LEU A 36 -11.10 -10.52 -1.20
CA LEU A 36 -11.51 -11.85 -1.63
C LEU A 36 -12.22 -12.55 -0.47
N TYR A 37 -13.28 -13.30 -0.74
CA TYR A 37 -13.99 -14.05 0.29
C TYR A 37 -14.42 -15.43 -0.20
N THR A 38 -14.46 -16.40 0.71
CA THR A 38 -14.71 -17.81 0.41
C THR A 38 -16.18 -18.23 0.54
N ASP A 39 -16.47 -19.48 0.17
CA ASP A 39 -17.77 -20.12 0.39
C ASP A 39 -18.20 -20.08 1.85
N GLY A 40 -17.29 -20.26 2.82
CA GLY A 40 -17.64 -20.18 4.24
C GLY A 40 -18.10 -18.80 4.68
N VAL A 41 -17.56 -17.72 4.10
CA VAL A 41 -18.05 -16.36 4.35
C VAL A 41 -19.45 -16.19 3.79
N THR A 42 -19.68 -16.68 2.56
CA THR A 42 -21.00 -16.66 1.91
C THR A 42 -22.03 -17.47 2.68
N ALA A 43 -21.67 -18.67 3.16
CA ALA A 43 -22.53 -19.52 3.96
C ALA A 43 -22.92 -18.88 5.30
N ARG A 44 -22.02 -18.09 5.87
CA ARG A 44 -22.22 -17.45 7.18
C ARG A 44 -23.08 -16.20 7.13
N TYR A 45 -22.87 -15.36 6.12
CA TYR A 45 -23.54 -14.04 6.04
C TYR A 45 -24.58 -13.94 4.93
N GLY A 46 -24.60 -14.82 3.94
CA GLY A 46 -25.53 -14.78 2.81
C GLY A 46 -25.54 -13.42 2.11
N ALA A 47 -26.70 -12.77 2.04
CA ALA A 47 -26.82 -11.42 1.48
C ALA A 47 -26.07 -10.33 2.29
N GLY A 48 -25.61 -10.64 3.51
CA GLY A 48 -24.90 -9.70 4.39
C GLY A 48 -23.38 -9.63 4.20
N VAL A 49 -22.80 -10.38 3.25
CA VAL A 49 -21.34 -10.41 3.03
C VAL A 49 -20.76 -9.01 2.81
N GLU A 50 -21.36 -8.23 1.91
CA GLU A 50 -20.87 -6.87 1.61
C GLU A 50 -20.92 -5.95 2.85
N SER A 51 -22.00 -6.03 3.63
CA SER A 51 -22.13 -5.27 4.89
C SER A 51 -21.05 -5.67 5.90
N ARG A 52 -20.72 -6.95 5.99
CA ARG A 52 -19.66 -7.44 6.88
C ARG A 52 -18.29 -6.94 6.45
N ILE A 53 -17.98 -6.99 5.14
CA ILE A 53 -16.72 -6.46 4.61
C ILE A 53 -16.62 -4.96 4.89
N ASN A 54 -17.68 -4.19 4.63
CA ASN A 54 -17.73 -2.76 4.92
C ASN A 54 -17.57 -2.45 6.42
N GLN A 55 -18.13 -3.27 7.32
CA GLN A 55 -17.88 -3.13 8.76
C GLN A 55 -16.40 -3.29 9.10
N VAL A 56 -15.73 -4.32 8.56
CA VAL A 56 -14.31 -4.58 8.83
C VAL A 56 -13.42 -3.45 8.29
N VAL A 57 -13.74 -2.93 7.10
CA VAL A 57 -13.07 -1.74 6.53
C VAL A 57 -13.30 -0.51 7.42
N ASN A 58 -14.52 -0.28 7.90
CA ASN A 58 -14.84 0.83 8.81
C ASN A 58 -14.12 0.72 10.16
N VAL A 59 -14.02 -0.47 10.74
CA VAL A 59 -13.23 -0.71 11.96
C VAL A 59 -11.76 -0.38 11.71
N THR A 60 -11.22 -0.77 10.55
CA THR A 60 -9.83 -0.46 10.18
C THR A 60 -9.61 1.05 10.03
N ASN A 61 -10.54 1.76 9.38
CA ASN A 61 -10.51 3.21 9.28
C ASN A 61 -10.65 3.92 10.64
N GLN A 62 -11.44 3.36 11.56
CA GLN A 62 -11.52 3.89 12.92
C GLN A 62 -10.18 3.73 13.64
N VAL A 63 -9.50 2.59 13.50
CA VAL A 63 -8.15 2.39 14.05
C VAL A 63 -7.15 3.41 13.49
N TYR A 64 -7.19 3.71 12.19
CA TYR A 64 -6.33 4.76 11.61
C TYR A 64 -6.64 6.13 12.21
N SER A 65 -7.93 6.50 12.29
CA SER A 65 -8.35 7.76 12.91
C SER A 65 -7.93 7.86 14.38
N ASP A 66 -8.11 6.79 15.17
CA ASP A 66 -7.73 6.73 16.59
C ASP A 66 -6.21 6.75 16.79
N SER A 67 -5.45 6.45 15.72
CA SER A 67 -3.99 6.52 15.71
C SER A 67 -3.44 7.87 15.24
N ASP A 68 -4.31 8.85 14.95
CA ASP A 68 -3.95 10.12 14.31
C ASP A 68 -3.24 9.93 12.97
N LEU A 69 -3.57 8.85 12.26
CA LEU A 69 -3.10 8.60 10.90
C LEU A 69 -4.07 9.23 9.90
N ASN A 70 -3.55 10.12 9.06
CA ASN A 70 -4.28 10.68 7.92
C ASN A 70 -4.33 9.68 6.74
N LEU A 71 -4.95 8.53 6.98
CA LEU A 71 -5.02 7.36 6.11
C LEU A 71 -6.45 6.83 6.02
N GLN A 72 -6.89 6.50 4.81
CA GLN A 72 -8.17 5.86 4.53
C GLN A 72 -7.95 4.56 3.76
N LEU A 73 -8.54 3.47 4.24
CA LEU A 73 -8.75 2.25 3.49
C LEU A 73 -10.05 2.37 2.69
N ARG A 74 -9.97 2.17 1.38
CA ARG A 74 -11.15 2.18 0.49
C ARG A 74 -11.30 0.83 -0.20
N LEU A 75 -12.44 0.18 0.01
CA LEU A 75 -12.80 -1.02 -0.73
C LEU A 75 -13.09 -0.63 -2.19
N VAL A 76 -12.29 -1.13 -3.13
CA VAL A 76 -12.51 -0.87 -4.57
C VAL A 76 -13.20 -2.03 -5.28
N HIS A 77 -13.08 -3.25 -4.75
CA HIS A 77 -13.83 -4.40 -5.24
C HIS A 77 -13.87 -5.49 -4.16
N SER A 78 -14.93 -6.31 -4.20
CA SER A 78 -14.95 -7.57 -3.47
C SER A 78 -15.34 -8.71 -4.40
N GLN A 79 -14.67 -9.86 -4.27
CA GLN A 79 -14.85 -10.99 -5.16
C GLN A 79 -14.97 -12.30 -4.38
N HIS A 80 -16.06 -13.03 -4.61
CA HIS A 80 -16.17 -14.42 -4.18
C HIS A 80 -15.16 -15.28 -4.95
N ILE A 81 -14.47 -16.16 -4.23
CA ILE A 81 -13.53 -17.12 -4.79
C ILE A 81 -13.76 -18.52 -4.21
N ASN A 82 -13.68 -19.53 -5.07
CA ASN A 82 -13.73 -20.92 -4.66
C ASN A 82 -12.38 -21.33 -4.08
N TYR A 83 -12.24 -21.20 -2.76
CA TYR A 83 -11.04 -21.55 -2.00
C TYR A 83 -11.41 -22.19 -0.66
N THR A 84 -10.57 -23.09 -0.17
CA THR A 84 -10.84 -23.84 1.06
C THR A 84 -10.73 -22.97 2.31
N ASP A 85 -11.65 -23.19 3.25
CA ASP A 85 -11.61 -22.58 4.58
C ASP A 85 -10.76 -23.36 5.57
N ASN A 86 -10.43 -24.63 5.27
CA ASN A 86 -9.95 -25.58 6.27
C ASN A 86 -8.42 -25.73 6.32
N ASN A 87 -7.66 -25.10 5.41
CA ASN A 87 -6.20 -25.13 5.51
C ASN A 87 -5.67 -23.99 6.39
N HIS A 88 -4.42 -24.15 6.83
CA HIS A 88 -3.76 -23.18 7.69
C HIS A 88 -3.63 -21.82 6.96
N PRO A 89 -3.79 -20.66 7.66
CA PRO A 89 -3.63 -19.34 7.07
C PRO A 89 -2.32 -19.10 6.32
N GLN A 90 -1.21 -19.66 6.81
CA GLN A 90 0.09 -19.61 6.10
C GLN A 90 0.01 -20.19 4.68
N THR A 91 -0.61 -21.36 4.51
CA THR A 91 -0.76 -21.99 3.19
C THR A 91 -1.61 -21.11 2.27
N ALA A 92 -2.67 -20.51 2.80
CA ALA A 92 -3.50 -19.59 2.05
C ALA A 92 -2.75 -18.32 1.63
N LEU A 93 -1.91 -17.76 2.50
CA LEU A 93 -1.09 -16.60 2.19
C LEU A 93 -0.04 -16.93 1.12
N GLU A 94 0.61 -18.08 1.21
CA GLU A 94 1.58 -18.56 0.21
C GLU A 94 0.92 -18.75 -1.15
N GLU A 95 -0.26 -19.37 -1.22
CA GLU A 95 -0.99 -19.57 -2.47
C GLU A 95 -1.59 -18.27 -3.04
N LEU A 96 -1.96 -17.31 -2.18
CA LEU A 96 -2.38 -15.96 -2.59
C LEU A 96 -1.22 -15.12 -3.13
N THR A 97 0.02 -15.48 -2.83
CA THR A 97 1.22 -14.70 -3.18
C THR A 97 1.88 -15.27 -4.43
N CYS A 98 2.57 -14.42 -5.20
CA CYS A 98 3.42 -14.90 -6.27
C CYS A 98 4.60 -15.72 -5.71
N ASP A 99 5.06 -16.73 -6.44
CA ASP A 99 6.41 -17.26 -6.19
C ASP A 99 7.42 -16.14 -6.44
N LEU A 100 8.04 -15.65 -5.36
CA LEU A 100 8.97 -14.52 -5.43
C LEU A 100 10.25 -14.86 -6.20
N THR A 101 10.67 -16.13 -6.20
CA THR A 101 11.84 -16.58 -6.97
C THR A 101 11.55 -16.47 -8.46
N ARG A 102 10.38 -16.98 -8.88
CA ARG A 102 9.94 -16.90 -10.28
C ARG A 102 9.64 -15.46 -10.69
N PHE A 103 8.98 -14.68 -9.84
CA PHE A 103 8.67 -13.29 -10.10
C PHE A 103 9.94 -12.43 -10.28
N GLN A 104 10.96 -12.64 -9.45
CA GLN A 104 12.23 -11.92 -9.57
C GLN A 104 13.00 -12.32 -10.84
N SER A 105 13.01 -13.61 -11.20
CA SER A 105 13.80 -14.13 -12.33
C SER A 105 13.13 -14.00 -13.69
N HIS A 106 11.80 -14.10 -13.76
CA HIS A 106 11.03 -14.18 -15.02
C HIS A 106 9.97 -13.09 -15.16
N ASN A 107 9.76 -12.24 -14.14
CA ASN A 107 8.69 -11.24 -14.11
C ASN A 107 7.30 -11.84 -14.40
N GLU A 108 7.09 -13.07 -13.94
CA GLU A 108 5.85 -13.82 -14.07
C GLU A 108 5.34 -14.14 -12.67
N CYS A 109 4.13 -13.70 -12.36
CA CYS A 109 3.46 -14.10 -11.13
C CYS A 109 2.67 -15.40 -11.38
N ASN A 110 2.92 -16.40 -10.55
CA ASN A 110 2.23 -17.68 -10.54
C ASN A 110 1.65 -17.91 -9.14
N ARG A 111 0.42 -17.44 -8.92
CA ARG A 111 -0.33 -17.73 -7.71
C ARG A 111 -0.92 -19.15 -7.76
N GLY A 112 -1.44 -19.60 -6.63
CA GLY A 112 -2.31 -20.77 -6.58
C GLY A 112 -3.50 -20.63 -7.54
N SER A 113 -4.00 -21.75 -8.04
CA SER A 113 -5.00 -21.78 -9.12
C SER A 113 -6.28 -20.99 -8.80
N ALA A 114 -6.70 -20.98 -7.53
CA ALA A 114 -7.84 -20.20 -7.06
C ALA A 114 -7.65 -18.68 -7.14
N PHE A 115 -6.40 -18.21 -7.21
CA PHE A 115 -6.01 -16.80 -7.14
C PHE A 115 -5.43 -16.26 -8.45
N ASN A 116 -5.52 -17.01 -9.55
CA ASN A 116 -5.00 -16.60 -10.87
C ASN A 116 -5.61 -15.29 -11.38
N ALA A 117 -6.82 -14.93 -10.95
CA ALA A 117 -7.49 -13.69 -11.35
C ALA A 117 -7.05 -12.46 -10.54
N VAL A 118 -6.28 -12.62 -9.46
CA VAL A 118 -5.98 -11.53 -8.52
C VAL A 118 -5.24 -10.37 -9.19
N ASP A 119 -4.23 -10.63 -10.02
CA ASP A 119 -3.53 -9.53 -10.73
C ASP A 119 -4.48 -8.74 -11.62
N ASN A 120 -5.34 -9.43 -12.38
CA ASN A 120 -6.31 -8.77 -13.25
C ASN A 120 -7.31 -7.93 -12.45
N LEU A 121 -7.80 -8.45 -11.30
CA LEU A 121 -8.72 -7.72 -10.43
C LEU A 121 -8.05 -6.48 -9.83
N ARG A 122 -6.79 -6.61 -9.38
CA ARG A 122 -6.03 -5.47 -8.86
C ARG A 122 -5.81 -4.41 -9.92
N ASP A 123 -5.44 -4.80 -11.13
CA ASP A 123 -5.19 -3.86 -12.24
C ASP A 123 -6.50 -3.24 -12.77
N GLN A 124 -7.61 -3.99 -12.73
CA GLN A 124 -8.93 -3.52 -13.18
C GLN A 124 -9.53 -2.49 -12.22
N HIS A 125 -9.43 -2.74 -10.91
CA HIS A 125 -10.07 -1.92 -9.88
C HIS A 125 -9.11 -0.95 -9.19
N GLY A 126 -7.81 -1.03 -9.48
CA GLY A 126 -6.78 -0.19 -8.87
C GLY A 126 -6.53 -0.54 -7.41
N ALA A 127 -6.40 -1.83 -7.07
CA ALA A 127 -6.17 -2.27 -5.69
C ALA A 127 -4.68 -2.39 -5.31
N ASP A 128 -4.29 -1.61 -4.31
CA ASP A 128 -2.93 -1.56 -3.73
C ASP A 128 -2.66 -2.70 -2.76
N MET A 129 -3.68 -3.19 -2.07
CA MET A 129 -3.58 -4.33 -1.15
C MET A 129 -4.67 -5.36 -1.43
N VAL A 130 -4.43 -6.61 -1.03
CA VAL A 130 -5.42 -7.70 -1.13
C VAL A 130 -5.61 -8.36 0.21
N ILE A 131 -6.87 -8.57 0.59
CA ILE A 131 -7.25 -9.32 1.79
C ILE A 131 -8.07 -10.53 1.37
N LEU A 132 -7.66 -11.71 1.81
CA LEU A 132 -8.48 -12.92 1.80
C LEU A 132 -9.22 -13.07 3.14
N MET A 133 -10.54 -12.97 3.12
CA MET A 133 -11.38 -13.19 4.29
C MET A 133 -11.97 -14.60 4.30
N ARG A 134 -11.88 -15.28 5.44
CA ARG A 134 -12.40 -16.64 5.67
C ARG A 134 -13.02 -16.74 7.06
N PRO A 135 -14.05 -17.56 7.32
CA PRO A 135 -14.49 -17.81 8.69
C PRO A 135 -13.35 -18.46 9.49
N TYR A 136 -13.17 -18.07 10.76
CA TYR A 136 -12.23 -18.75 11.64
C TYR A 136 -12.67 -20.20 11.90
N LEU A 137 -11.75 -21.16 11.74
CA LEU A 137 -11.97 -22.58 12.00
C LEU A 137 -10.88 -23.17 12.90
N ALA A 138 -11.16 -24.32 13.51
CA ALA A 138 -10.20 -25.01 14.37
C ALA A 138 -8.87 -25.35 13.65
N ALA A 139 -8.92 -25.59 12.34
CA ALA A 139 -7.74 -25.85 11.52
C ALA A 139 -6.79 -24.64 11.37
N HIS A 140 -7.18 -23.46 11.85
CA HIS A 140 -6.34 -22.27 11.87
C HIS A 140 -5.45 -22.18 13.10
N ASP A 141 -5.57 -23.13 14.05
CA ASP A 141 -4.66 -23.29 15.20
C ASP A 141 -4.41 -22.00 16.01
N GLY A 142 -5.47 -21.22 16.23
CA GLY A 142 -5.40 -19.96 16.98
C GLY A 142 -4.90 -18.75 16.17
N VAL A 143 -4.57 -18.91 14.89
CA VAL A 143 -4.12 -17.83 14.01
C VAL A 143 -5.33 -17.08 13.44
N CYS A 144 -5.53 -15.84 13.90
CA CYS A 144 -6.62 -14.99 13.42
C CYS A 144 -6.30 -14.24 12.13
N GLY A 145 -5.02 -14.08 11.79
CA GLY A 145 -4.59 -13.42 10.59
C GLY A 145 -3.12 -13.68 10.31
N ILE A 146 -2.73 -13.51 9.05
CA ILE A 146 -1.33 -13.55 8.64
C ILE A 146 -1.12 -12.70 7.40
N ALA A 147 0.02 -12.02 7.34
CA ALA A 147 0.39 -11.13 6.24
C ALA A 147 1.91 -11.09 6.06
N TRP A 148 2.35 -10.65 4.89
CA TRP A 148 3.78 -10.40 4.68
C TRP A 148 4.19 -9.05 5.24
N ILE A 149 5.41 -8.97 5.77
CA ILE A 149 5.98 -7.70 6.21
C ILE A 149 6.57 -6.97 4.99
N GLY A 150 6.00 -5.81 4.65
CA GLY A 150 6.50 -4.96 3.57
C GLY A 150 7.81 -4.26 3.94
N GLY A 151 8.74 -4.14 2.99
CA GLY A 151 9.92 -3.27 3.14
C GLY A 151 10.79 -3.55 4.37
N ASN A 152 10.83 -4.78 4.86
CA ASN A 152 11.57 -5.11 6.09
C ASN A 152 13.06 -4.71 5.97
N GLY A 153 13.54 -3.86 6.88
CA GLY A 153 14.90 -3.33 6.87
C GLY A 153 15.27 -2.50 5.63
N THR A 154 14.30 -1.92 4.92
CA THR A 154 14.55 -1.07 3.76
C THR A 154 14.59 0.42 4.07
N ASP A 155 14.52 0.81 5.35
CA ASP A 155 14.46 2.20 5.81
C ASP A 155 13.32 2.98 5.13
N GLY A 156 12.16 2.33 5.00
CA GLY A 156 10.94 2.89 4.39
C GLY A 156 10.90 2.84 2.86
N ASP A 157 11.85 2.21 2.18
CA ASP A 157 11.82 2.09 0.71
C ASP A 157 10.90 0.94 0.26
N PHE A 158 9.76 1.33 -0.32
CA PHE A 158 8.75 0.44 -0.90
C PHE A 158 8.73 0.48 -2.43
N SER A 159 9.75 1.06 -3.07
CA SER A 159 9.80 1.25 -4.53
C SER A 159 10.05 -0.03 -5.34
N ASN A 160 10.48 -1.12 -4.69
CA ASN A 160 10.65 -2.40 -5.36
C ASN A 160 9.29 -3.06 -5.63
N LYS A 161 9.04 -3.43 -6.89
CA LYS A 161 7.83 -4.12 -7.34
C LYS A 161 7.46 -5.36 -6.51
N VAL A 162 8.42 -6.01 -5.85
CA VAL A 162 8.15 -7.17 -4.97
C VAL A 162 7.17 -6.83 -3.85
N TRP A 163 7.20 -5.58 -3.35
CA TRP A 163 6.36 -5.17 -2.23
C TRP A 163 4.89 -5.02 -2.60
N ARG A 164 4.58 -4.72 -3.87
CA ARG A 164 3.23 -4.84 -4.43
C ARG A 164 2.76 -6.30 -4.39
N GLU A 165 3.62 -7.23 -4.80
CA GLU A 165 3.26 -8.65 -4.89
C GLU A 165 3.10 -9.34 -3.54
N THR A 166 3.72 -8.79 -2.49
CA THR A 166 3.58 -9.27 -1.11
C THR A 166 2.58 -8.47 -0.29
N ALA A 167 1.89 -7.46 -0.84
CA ALA A 167 0.84 -6.71 -0.13
C ALA A 167 -0.46 -7.52 0.01
N MET A 168 -0.34 -8.67 0.67
CA MET A 168 -1.33 -9.74 0.76
C MET A 168 -1.56 -10.11 2.23
N SER A 169 -2.82 -10.24 2.60
CA SER A 169 -3.21 -10.62 3.96
C SER A 169 -4.29 -11.69 3.93
N VAL A 170 -4.27 -12.60 4.89
CA VAL A 170 -5.36 -13.54 5.16
C VAL A 170 -5.93 -13.22 6.54
N VAL A 171 -7.25 -13.03 6.62
CA VAL A 171 -7.94 -12.64 7.86
C VAL A 171 -9.07 -13.63 8.16
N GLY A 172 -9.08 -14.12 9.39
CA GLY A 172 -10.15 -14.92 9.97
C GLY A 172 -11.28 -14.03 10.50
N LEU A 173 -12.52 -14.34 10.12
CA LEU A 173 -13.73 -13.67 10.58
C LEU A 173 -14.38 -14.46 11.72
N ASP A 174 -14.84 -13.71 12.72
CA ASP A 174 -15.58 -14.19 13.89
C ASP A 174 -14.80 -15.21 14.76
N GLY A 175 -15.52 -15.93 15.64
CA GLY A 175 -14.90 -16.83 16.60
C GLY A 175 -14.10 -16.04 17.64
N PRO A 176 -12.83 -16.41 17.92
CA PRO A 176 -11.96 -15.62 18.79
C PRO A 176 -11.35 -14.39 18.10
N CYS A 177 -11.58 -14.23 16.79
CA CYS A 177 -10.94 -13.19 15.99
C CYS A 177 -11.80 -11.93 15.97
N ALA A 178 -11.19 -10.83 16.41
CA ALA A 178 -11.82 -9.52 16.45
C ALA A 178 -11.51 -8.73 15.18
N ASP A 179 -12.40 -7.80 14.82
CA ASP A 179 -12.34 -7.06 13.54
C ASP A 179 -11.07 -6.22 13.37
N TRP A 180 -10.43 -5.80 14.47
CA TRP A 180 -9.17 -5.06 14.44
C TRP A 180 -8.00 -5.87 13.85
N VAL A 181 -8.11 -7.20 13.74
CA VAL A 181 -7.09 -8.06 13.12
C VAL A 181 -6.78 -7.60 11.69
N THR A 182 -7.77 -7.11 10.94
CA THR A 182 -7.50 -6.56 9.59
C THR A 182 -6.50 -5.41 9.64
N SER A 183 -6.65 -4.48 10.58
CA SER A 183 -5.68 -3.38 10.75
C SER A 183 -4.28 -3.88 11.15
N HIS A 184 -4.20 -4.97 11.93
CA HIS A 184 -2.93 -5.61 12.29
C HIS A 184 -2.23 -6.19 11.05
N GLU A 185 -2.96 -6.96 10.24
CA GLU A 185 -2.39 -7.58 9.05
C GLU A 185 -2.00 -6.56 7.98
N LEU A 186 -2.81 -5.51 7.77
CA LEU A 186 -2.42 -4.41 6.90
C LEU A 186 -1.23 -3.62 7.46
N GLY A 187 -1.10 -3.54 8.79
CA GLY A 187 0.10 -3.02 9.45
C GLY A 187 1.37 -3.75 9.04
N HIS A 188 1.34 -5.08 8.96
CA HIS A 188 2.45 -5.87 8.41
C HIS A 188 2.74 -5.50 6.95
N ASN A 189 1.71 -5.44 6.08
CA ASN A 189 1.90 -5.03 4.69
C ASN A 189 2.52 -3.63 4.57
N MET A 190 2.25 -2.73 5.53
CA MET A 190 2.84 -1.37 5.61
C MET A 190 4.23 -1.31 6.26
N GLY A 191 4.78 -2.46 6.65
CA GLY A 191 6.15 -2.59 7.15
C GLY A 191 6.29 -2.52 8.66
N LEU A 192 5.23 -2.87 9.40
CA LEU A 192 5.30 -3.01 10.85
C LEU A 192 5.58 -4.46 11.26
N THR A 193 6.25 -4.63 12.39
CA THR A 193 6.38 -5.92 13.10
C THR A 193 5.65 -5.90 14.44
N HIS A 194 5.61 -7.04 15.14
CA HIS A 194 5.12 -7.07 16.52
C HIS A 194 6.09 -6.33 17.43
N SER A 195 5.67 -6.01 18.66
CA SER A 195 6.52 -5.24 19.58
C SER A 195 7.86 -5.94 19.84
N SER A 196 8.80 -5.17 20.39
CA SER A 196 10.14 -5.66 20.76
C SER A 196 10.16 -6.83 21.74
N LEU A 197 9.05 -7.13 22.42
CA LEU A 197 8.93 -8.31 23.30
C LEU A 197 8.57 -9.59 22.53
N GLN A 198 8.01 -9.46 21.33
CA GLN A 198 7.68 -10.58 20.45
C GLN A 198 8.76 -10.79 19.39
N ASP A 199 9.18 -9.70 18.73
CA ASP A 199 10.09 -9.76 17.60
C ASP A 199 11.47 -9.21 17.96
N ALA A 200 12.51 -9.84 17.41
CA ALA A 200 13.89 -9.45 17.64
C ALA A 200 14.30 -8.18 16.87
N ARG A 201 13.51 -7.73 15.89
CA ARG A 201 13.80 -6.60 15.01
C ARG A 201 12.50 -5.85 14.66
N GLY A 202 12.60 -4.53 14.54
CA GLY A 202 11.56 -3.71 13.91
C GLY A 202 11.39 -4.08 12.43
N GLY A 203 10.29 -3.62 11.83
CA GLY A 203 9.97 -3.88 10.42
C GLY A 203 10.80 -3.03 9.46
N THR A 204 10.16 -2.14 8.71
CA THR A 204 10.85 -1.33 7.70
C THR A 204 11.90 -0.38 8.29
N TYR A 205 11.62 0.11 9.50
CA TYR A 205 12.58 0.76 10.38
C TYR A 205 12.78 -0.08 11.64
N THR A 206 13.91 0.12 12.33
CA THR A 206 14.21 -0.58 13.59
C THR A 206 13.22 -0.29 14.73
N TRP A 207 12.41 0.76 14.61
CA TRP A 207 11.36 1.19 15.55
C TRP A 207 9.93 1.01 15.00
N ALA A 208 9.78 0.43 13.80
CA ALA A 208 8.49 0.21 13.12
C ALA A 208 7.80 -1.05 13.66
N TRP A 209 7.29 -0.96 14.89
CA TRP A 209 6.63 -2.07 15.57
C TRP A 209 5.64 -1.63 16.64
N GLY A 210 4.88 -2.59 17.15
CA GLY A 210 3.95 -2.36 18.26
C GLY A 210 4.61 -1.90 19.55
N HIS A 211 3.78 -1.34 20.43
CA HIS A 211 4.13 -0.98 21.79
C HIS A 211 3.10 -1.52 22.79
N GLY A 212 3.50 -1.63 24.05
CA GLY A 212 2.62 -1.94 25.15
C GLY A 212 3.31 -1.70 26.48
N LYS A 213 2.52 -1.65 27.53
CA LYS A 213 2.96 -1.50 28.90
C LYS A 213 2.49 -2.69 29.72
N ALA A 214 3.42 -3.25 30.49
CA ALA A 214 3.20 -4.47 31.24
C ALA A 214 1.98 -4.37 32.18
N ASN A 215 1.07 -5.34 32.08
CA ASN A 215 -0.19 -5.46 32.79
C ASN A 215 -1.13 -4.26 32.63
N ASP A 216 -1.04 -3.55 31.50
CA ASP A 216 -1.79 -2.32 31.27
C ASP A 216 -2.44 -2.32 29.89
N PHE A 217 -1.64 -2.22 28.82
CA PHE A 217 -2.14 -2.21 27.45
C PHE A 217 -1.14 -2.74 26.41
N ALA A 218 -1.66 -3.11 25.24
CA ALA A 218 -0.90 -3.34 24.02
C ALA A 218 -1.62 -2.70 22.82
N THR A 219 -0.86 -1.99 21.98
CA THR A 219 -1.32 -1.39 20.72
C THR A 219 -1.65 -2.45 19.66
N ILE A 220 -2.15 -2.03 18.49
CA ILE A 220 -2.61 -2.93 17.42
C ILE A 220 -1.59 -4.01 17.06
N MET A 221 -0.31 -3.67 16.91
CA MET A 221 0.74 -4.64 16.56
C MET A 221 1.26 -5.45 17.76
N GLY A 222 0.84 -5.16 18.99
CA GLY A 222 1.24 -5.90 20.18
C GLY A 222 0.27 -7.04 20.53
N TYR A 223 0.81 -8.20 20.88
CA TYR A 223 0.03 -9.27 21.52
C TYR A 223 -0.16 -8.97 23.00
N ALA A 224 -1.40 -8.74 23.41
CA ALA A 224 -1.73 -8.32 24.78
C ALA A 224 -1.20 -9.28 25.84
N TRP A 225 -1.26 -10.60 25.60
CA TRP A 225 -0.82 -11.60 26.56
C TRP A 225 0.69 -11.54 26.87
N VAL A 226 1.52 -11.05 25.94
CA VAL A 226 2.97 -10.89 26.14
C VAL A 226 3.28 -9.77 27.13
N PHE A 227 2.37 -8.81 27.27
CA PHE A 227 2.47 -7.74 28.26
C PHE A 227 1.84 -8.13 29.61
N GLY A 228 1.22 -9.31 29.73
CA GLY A 228 0.67 -9.83 30.99
C GLY A 228 -0.85 -10.03 30.96
N ASN A 229 -1.36 -10.75 31.95
CA ASN A 229 -2.74 -11.26 31.95
C ASN A 229 -3.83 -10.18 32.12
N SER A 230 -3.47 -9.00 32.63
CA SER A 230 -4.38 -7.85 32.82
C SER A 230 -4.23 -6.79 31.72
N THR A 231 -3.65 -7.15 30.58
CA THR A 231 -3.37 -6.21 29.49
C THR A 231 -4.59 -5.99 28.62
N ARG A 232 -4.96 -4.72 28.42
CA ARG A 232 -6.04 -4.29 27.53
C ARG A 232 -5.55 -4.11 26.10
N LYS A 233 -6.44 -4.28 25.12
CA LYS A 233 -6.14 -3.91 23.74
C LYS A 233 -6.38 -2.41 23.57
N ALA A 234 -5.35 -1.66 23.18
CA ALA A 234 -5.48 -0.30 22.69
C ALA A 234 -5.68 -0.35 21.17
N TYR A 235 -6.77 0.22 20.67
CA TYR A 235 -7.19 0.15 19.26
C TYR A 235 -6.53 1.23 18.38
N ASN A 236 -5.26 1.49 18.65
CA ASN A 236 -4.42 2.41 17.90
C ASN A 236 -3.04 1.78 17.65
N PHE A 237 -2.36 2.23 16.61
CA PHE A 237 -0.95 1.94 16.37
C PHE A 237 -0.07 2.66 17.40
N SER A 238 1.15 2.18 17.60
CA SER A 238 2.09 2.84 18.51
C SER A 238 2.45 4.23 18.00
N ASN A 239 2.29 5.22 18.87
CA ASN A 239 2.56 6.63 18.63
C ASN A 239 2.93 7.27 19.98
N PRO A 240 4.14 7.83 20.14
CA PRO A 240 4.55 8.43 21.42
C PRO A 240 3.74 9.66 21.82
N ASP A 241 3.02 10.30 20.88
CA ASP A 241 2.25 11.51 21.12
C ASP A 241 0.79 11.23 21.55
N LEU A 242 0.34 9.96 21.49
CA LEU A 242 -1.00 9.53 21.92
C LEU A 242 -1.03 9.01 23.36
N ASP A 243 -2.19 9.14 24.02
CA ASP A 243 -2.44 8.57 25.34
C ASP A 243 -3.12 7.20 25.26
N CYS A 244 -2.47 6.21 25.86
CA CYS A 244 -2.96 4.85 26.06
C CYS A 244 -3.16 4.62 27.56
N TYR A 245 -4.33 5.03 28.05
CA TYR A 245 -4.77 4.84 29.43
C TYR A 245 -3.88 5.54 30.47
N GLY A 246 -3.48 6.79 30.21
CA GLY A 246 -2.61 7.57 31.09
C GLY A 246 -1.12 7.27 30.90
N SER A 247 -0.72 6.73 29.75
CA SER A 247 0.66 6.44 29.39
C SER A 247 0.85 6.58 27.88
N PRO A 248 2.01 7.04 27.37
CA PRO A 248 2.23 7.17 25.94
C PRO A 248 1.98 5.85 25.19
N CYS A 249 1.34 5.92 24.03
CA CYS A 249 1.09 4.74 23.19
C CYS A 249 2.34 4.24 22.44
N GLY A 250 3.49 4.89 22.60
CA GLY A 250 4.74 4.55 21.93
C GLY A 250 5.94 5.13 22.64
N ILE A 251 7.12 4.90 22.07
CA ILE A 251 8.39 5.43 22.57
C ILE A 251 9.04 6.23 21.45
N PRO A 252 9.45 7.49 21.67
CA PRO A 252 10.03 8.34 20.62
C PRO A 252 11.24 7.70 19.93
N LYS A 253 11.37 7.94 18.62
CA LYS A 253 12.40 7.36 17.72
C LYS A 253 13.85 7.56 18.16
N ASN A 254 14.13 8.57 18.99
CA ASN A 254 15.45 8.88 19.52
C ASN A 254 15.74 8.25 20.89
N GLN A 255 14.85 7.42 21.42
CA GLN A 255 14.98 6.76 22.72
C GLN A 255 15.25 5.26 22.57
N SER A 256 15.80 4.65 23.62
CA SER A 256 15.98 3.20 23.68
C SER A 256 14.62 2.51 23.70
N GLY A 257 14.45 1.47 22.88
CA GLY A 257 13.17 0.77 22.73
C GLY A 257 12.12 1.56 21.96
N ALA A 258 12.53 2.55 21.15
CA ALA A 258 11.66 3.31 20.26
C ALA A 258 10.60 2.44 19.57
N ALA A 259 9.35 2.90 19.59
CA ALA A 259 8.21 2.22 19.01
C ALA A 259 7.20 3.27 18.53
N ASP A 260 7.19 3.49 17.22
CA ASP A 260 6.43 4.56 16.56
C ASP A 260 5.93 4.05 15.21
N ALA A 261 4.91 3.19 15.23
CA ALA A 261 4.33 2.60 14.02
C ALA A 261 3.66 3.66 13.14
N VAL A 262 3.06 4.70 13.74
CA VAL A 262 2.40 5.79 13.01
C VAL A 262 3.38 6.50 12.10
N ALA A 263 4.55 6.91 12.61
CA ALA A 263 5.55 7.57 11.77
C ALA A 263 6.12 6.66 10.66
N ALA A 264 6.09 5.33 10.82
CA ALA A 264 6.49 4.41 9.77
C ALA A 264 5.43 4.35 8.67
N ILE A 265 4.15 4.24 9.04
CA ILE A 265 3.01 4.21 8.11
C ILE A 265 2.94 5.52 7.31
N GLU A 266 3.16 6.68 7.93
CA GLU A 266 3.15 7.97 7.20
C GLU A 266 4.18 8.03 6.06
N VAL A 267 5.28 7.27 6.16
CA VAL A 267 6.30 7.16 5.12
C VAL A 267 5.94 6.11 4.07
N THR A 268 5.37 4.98 4.49
CA THR A 268 5.13 3.83 3.58
C THR A 268 3.78 3.91 2.87
N ALA A 269 2.73 4.42 3.51
CA ALA A 269 1.38 4.47 2.96
C ALA A 269 1.29 5.21 1.61
N PRO A 270 1.94 6.38 1.39
CA PRO A 270 1.90 7.04 0.08
C PRO A 270 2.58 6.24 -1.03
N GLN A 271 3.57 5.41 -0.71
CA GLN A 271 4.23 4.53 -1.68
C GLN A 271 3.36 3.33 -2.03
N ILE A 272 2.64 2.79 -1.04
CA ILE A 272 1.71 1.68 -1.23
C ILE A 272 0.47 2.12 -2.02
N ALA A 273 -0.08 3.30 -1.71
CA ALA A 273 -1.17 3.92 -2.47
C ALA A 273 -0.81 4.22 -3.95
N ALA A 274 0.47 4.03 -4.32
CA ALA A 274 0.97 4.18 -5.68
C ALA A 274 1.33 2.83 -6.34
N TYR A 275 1.02 1.70 -5.69
CA TYR A 275 1.23 0.37 -6.28
C TYR A 275 0.36 0.14 -7.50
N THR A 276 -0.85 0.66 -7.47
CA THR A 276 -1.78 0.63 -8.59
C THR A 276 -2.32 2.03 -8.83
N ALA A 277 -2.62 2.36 -10.09
CA ALA A 277 -3.23 3.64 -10.40
C ALA A 277 -4.70 3.61 -9.94
N SER A 278 -5.10 4.55 -9.08
CA SER A 278 -6.46 4.61 -8.55
C SER A 278 -7.49 4.82 -9.68
N THR A 279 -8.57 4.04 -9.65
CA THR A 279 -9.72 4.23 -10.54
C THR A 279 -10.79 5.02 -9.78
N SER A 280 -11.16 6.20 -10.26
CA SER A 280 -12.27 6.96 -9.68
C SER A 280 -13.58 6.32 -10.12
N ASP A 281 -14.34 5.87 -9.13
CA ASP A 281 -15.57 5.09 -9.26
C ASP A 281 -16.61 5.71 -10.19
N GLY A 282 -17.23 4.86 -11.01
CA GLY A 282 -18.28 5.23 -11.96
C GLY A 282 -19.23 4.06 -12.16
N GLY A 283 -20.24 3.97 -11.30
CA GLY A 283 -21.35 3.05 -11.48
C GLY A 283 -22.22 3.42 -12.68
N SER A 284 -22.54 2.43 -13.52
CA SER A 284 -23.87 2.27 -14.12
C SER A 284 -24.03 0.87 -14.72
N ASP A 285 -25.22 0.37 -14.42
CA ASP A 285 -25.87 -0.91 -14.66
C ASP A 285 -26.15 -1.31 -16.14
N ASN A 286 -26.57 -2.58 -16.27
CA ASN A 286 -27.17 -3.33 -17.39
C ASN A 286 -26.21 -3.98 -18.41
N GLY A 287 -26.27 -5.29 -18.70
CA GLY A 287 -27.25 -6.33 -18.45
C GLY A 287 -27.27 -7.27 -19.67
N GLY A 288 -27.38 -8.58 -19.49
CA GLY A 288 -27.66 -9.50 -20.59
C GLY A 288 -27.05 -10.90 -20.46
N ASP A 289 -27.68 -11.75 -19.64
CA ASP A 289 -27.70 -13.18 -19.91
C ASP A 289 -28.29 -13.41 -21.30
N THR A 290 -27.47 -13.93 -22.22
CA THR A 290 -27.99 -14.55 -23.45
C THR A 290 -27.98 -16.06 -23.30
N PRO A 291 -29.12 -16.75 -23.51
CA PRO A 291 -29.17 -18.21 -23.54
C PRO A 291 -28.36 -18.73 -24.74
N PRO A 292 -27.85 -19.97 -24.70
CA PRO A 292 -27.12 -20.54 -25.82
C PRO A 292 -28.04 -20.64 -27.05
N PRO A 293 -27.59 -20.25 -28.27
CA PRO A 293 -28.43 -20.31 -29.45
C PRO A 293 -28.62 -21.77 -29.92
N PRO A 294 -29.75 -22.09 -30.57
CA PRO A 294 -30.01 -23.43 -31.11
C PRO A 294 -29.11 -23.71 -32.32
N ALA A 295 -28.86 -25.01 -32.57
CA ALA A 295 -28.01 -25.52 -33.64
C ALA A 295 -28.35 -24.91 -35.02
N GLY A 296 -27.47 -24.05 -35.53
CA GLY A 296 -27.54 -23.50 -36.89
C GLY A 296 -27.07 -24.51 -37.95
N SER A 297 -27.47 -24.30 -39.20
CA SER A 297 -26.97 -25.07 -40.35
C SER A 297 -25.44 -24.95 -40.50
N PRO A 298 -24.74 -25.94 -41.07
CA PRO A 298 -23.29 -25.90 -41.28
C PRO A 298 -22.80 -24.63 -41.99
N GLU A 299 -23.58 -24.10 -42.92
CA GLU A 299 -23.31 -22.86 -43.64
C GLU A 299 -23.34 -21.63 -42.71
N GLN A 300 -24.29 -21.57 -41.77
CA GLN A 300 -24.39 -20.49 -40.78
C GLN A 300 -23.21 -20.49 -39.81
N LEU A 301 -22.81 -21.67 -39.32
CA LEU A 301 -21.66 -21.80 -38.40
C LEU A 301 -20.34 -21.40 -39.05
N LYS A 302 -20.20 -21.67 -40.36
CA LYS A 302 -19.03 -21.24 -41.15
C LYS A 302 -18.98 -19.72 -41.33
N GLN A 303 -20.12 -19.06 -41.51
CA GLN A 303 -20.17 -17.59 -41.63
C GLN A 303 -19.83 -16.91 -40.30
N ILE A 304 -20.32 -17.42 -39.16
CA ILE A 304 -19.95 -16.93 -37.83
C ILE A 304 -18.44 -17.04 -37.61
N PHE A 305 -17.83 -18.18 -37.96
CA PHE A 305 -16.38 -18.35 -37.85
C PHE A 305 -15.57 -17.37 -38.71
N ILE A 306 -16.05 -17.04 -39.92
CA ILE A 306 -15.42 -16.03 -40.78
C ILE A 306 -15.51 -14.65 -40.12
N GLN A 307 -16.70 -14.28 -39.63
CA GLN A 307 -16.95 -13.00 -38.98
C GLN A 307 -16.10 -12.79 -37.72
N GLU A 308 -15.91 -13.83 -36.91
CA GLU A 308 -15.04 -13.78 -35.72
C GLU A 308 -13.56 -13.62 -36.10
N LYS A 309 -13.10 -14.27 -37.19
CA LYS A 309 -11.72 -14.09 -37.68
C LYS A 309 -11.48 -12.68 -38.22
N GLU A 310 -12.47 -12.09 -38.89
CA GLU A 310 -12.42 -10.69 -39.34
C GLU A 310 -12.40 -9.73 -38.14
N THR A 311 -13.23 -10.00 -37.13
CA THR A 311 -13.24 -9.25 -35.85
C THR A 311 -11.89 -9.32 -35.13
N LEU A 312 -11.29 -10.52 -35.04
CA LEU A 312 -9.96 -10.70 -34.46
C LEU A 312 -8.88 -9.93 -35.23
N ALA A 313 -8.95 -9.94 -36.57
CA ALA A 313 -8.01 -9.21 -37.42
C ALA A 313 -8.14 -7.69 -37.22
N ALA A 314 -9.35 -7.16 -37.12
CA ALA A 314 -9.61 -5.74 -36.82
C ALA A 314 -9.09 -5.35 -35.42
N LEU A 315 -9.37 -6.17 -34.40
CA LEU A 315 -8.92 -5.93 -33.02
C LEU A 315 -7.40 -6.01 -32.89
N LYS A 316 -6.72 -6.80 -33.73
CA LYS A 316 -5.25 -6.81 -33.80
C LYS A 316 -4.71 -5.44 -34.21
N LEU A 317 -5.29 -4.81 -35.22
CA LEU A 317 -4.90 -3.48 -35.68
C LEU A 317 -5.14 -2.42 -34.61
N VAL A 318 -6.29 -2.48 -33.92
CA VAL A 318 -6.61 -1.59 -32.80
C VAL A 318 -5.58 -1.75 -31.67
N LYS A 319 -5.27 -2.99 -31.28
CA LYS A 319 -4.24 -3.28 -30.27
C LYS A 319 -2.87 -2.72 -30.67
N ASP A 320 -2.45 -2.93 -31.91
CA ASP A 320 -1.16 -2.46 -32.41
C ASP A 320 -1.11 -0.92 -32.45
N GLN A 321 -2.22 -0.25 -32.80
CA GLN A 321 -2.35 1.19 -32.71
C GLN A 321 -2.25 1.69 -31.26
N LYS A 322 -3.01 1.09 -30.33
CA LYS A 322 -2.96 1.48 -28.91
C LYS A 322 -1.60 1.24 -28.28
N LYS A 323 -0.84 0.25 -28.76
CA LYS A 323 0.55 0.04 -28.38
C LYS A 323 1.43 1.23 -28.77
N GLN A 324 1.24 1.81 -29.96
CA GLN A 324 2.00 2.98 -30.39
C GLN A 324 1.64 4.22 -29.56
N GLU A 325 0.36 4.41 -29.27
CA GLU A 325 -0.12 5.49 -28.38
C GLU A 325 0.50 5.37 -26.98
N LEU A 326 0.54 4.15 -26.42
CA LEU A 326 1.21 3.88 -25.15
C LEU A 326 2.72 4.18 -25.21
N LEU A 327 3.41 3.75 -26.26
CA LEU A 327 4.84 4.04 -26.41
C LEU A 327 5.11 5.55 -26.51
N ALA A 328 4.26 6.29 -27.21
CA ALA A 328 4.37 7.75 -27.30
C ALA A 328 4.17 8.43 -25.94
N ALA A 329 3.19 8.00 -25.14
CA ALA A 329 2.93 8.56 -23.81
C ALA A 329 3.95 8.10 -22.74
N LYS A 330 4.59 6.94 -22.94
CA LYS A 330 5.58 6.37 -22.01
C LYS A 330 6.88 7.16 -21.93
N THR A 331 7.30 7.76 -23.04
CA THR A 331 8.54 8.54 -23.11
C THR A 331 8.53 9.77 -22.18
N PRO A 332 7.59 10.73 -22.30
CA PRO A 332 7.55 11.89 -21.42
C PRO A 332 7.31 11.51 -19.95
N TYR A 333 6.52 10.47 -19.68
CA TYR A 333 6.34 9.94 -18.33
C TYR A 333 7.66 9.44 -17.73
N LYS A 334 8.45 8.65 -18.48
CA LYS A 334 9.75 8.15 -18.00
C LYS A 334 10.74 9.28 -17.73
N GLU A 335 10.76 10.29 -18.59
CA GLU A 335 11.63 11.46 -18.42
C GLU A 335 11.24 12.25 -17.18
N ALA A 336 9.96 12.61 -17.03
CA ALA A 336 9.46 13.32 -15.84
C ALA A 336 9.68 12.52 -14.55
N HIS A 337 9.46 11.20 -14.58
CA HIS A 337 9.68 10.32 -13.43
C HIS A 337 11.16 10.24 -13.04
N LEU A 338 12.08 10.20 -14.01
CA LEU A 338 13.52 10.23 -13.74
C LEU A 338 13.95 11.56 -13.10
N VAL A 339 13.42 12.68 -13.61
CA VAL A 339 13.68 14.01 -13.08
C VAL A 339 13.17 14.14 -11.65
N TYR A 340 11.93 13.73 -11.39
CA TYR A 340 11.34 13.69 -10.04
C TYR A 340 12.17 12.80 -9.09
N LYS A 341 12.54 11.59 -9.50
CA LYS A 341 13.38 10.69 -8.70
C LYS A 341 14.73 11.32 -8.34
N THR A 342 15.30 12.09 -9.26
CA THR A 342 16.57 12.81 -9.02
C THR A 342 16.36 13.95 -8.02
N ALA A 343 15.28 14.72 -8.15
CA ALA A 343 14.92 15.77 -7.21
C ALA A 343 14.63 15.22 -5.80
N LEU A 344 13.92 14.09 -5.69
CA LEU A 344 13.62 13.43 -4.43
C LEU A 344 14.89 13.02 -3.67
N LYS A 345 15.89 12.48 -4.39
CA LYS A 345 17.21 12.17 -3.80
C LYS A 345 17.93 13.42 -3.30
N ALA A 346 17.87 14.51 -4.06
CA ALA A 346 18.47 15.78 -3.65
C ALA A 346 17.79 16.35 -2.40
N TYR A 347 16.46 16.28 -2.33
CA TYR A 347 15.65 16.62 -1.17
C TYR A 347 16.05 15.80 0.07
N GLN A 348 16.09 14.46 -0.05
CA GLN A 348 16.50 13.57 1.04
C GLN A 348 17.92 13.89 1.53
N SER A 349 18.84 14.14 0.61
CA SER A 349 20.22 14.52 0.96
C SER A 349 20.27 15.86 1.71
N ALA A 350 19.51 16.85 1.25
CA ALA A 350 19.46 18.17 1.87
C ALA A 350 18.84 18.12 3.27
N LEU A 351 17.74 17.37 3.44
CA LEU A 351 17.10 17.12 4.73
C LEU A 351 18.07 16.48 5.73
N ASN A 352 18.78 15.42 5.31
CA ASN A 352 19.74 14.73 6.18
C ASN A 352 20.90 15.65 6.61
N GLN A 353 21.41 16.50 5.70
CA GLN A 353 22.46 17.45 6.06
C GLN A 353 21.96 18.55 6.99
N GLN A 354 20.75 19.06 6.77
CA GLN A 354 20.14 20.06 7.64
C GLN A 354 19.97 19.51 9.05
N GLN A 355 19.37 18.31 9.20
CA GLN A 355 19.18 17.67 10.50
C GLN A 355 20.50 17.45 11.24
N LYS A 356 21.50 16.92 10.53
CA LYS A 356 22.84 16.69 11.09
C LYS A 356 23.49 17.95 11.67
N PHE A 357 23.32 19.11 11.01
CA PHE A 357 23.89 20.36 11.50
C PHE A 357 23.04 21.01 12.59
N LEU A 358 21.73 20.82 12.57
CA LEU A 358 20.84 21.22 13.66
C LEU A 358 21.19 20.48 14.95
N ASP A 359 21.43 19.16 14.88
CA ASP A 359 21.87 18.36 16.02
C ASP A 359 23.22 18.84 16.58
N LYS A 360 24.17 19.21 15.71
CA LYS A 360 25.46 19.78 16.13
C LYS A 360 25.31 21.12 16.83
N VAL A 361 24.39 21.98 16.37
CA VAL A 361 24.08 23.25 17.05
C VAL A 361 23.47 22.99 18.42
N ASN A 362 22.56 22.02 18.54
CA ASN A 362 21.94 21.66 19.82
C ASN A 362 22.99 21.16 20.83
N VAL A 363 23.91 20.30 20.41
CA VAL A 363 25.03 19.80 21.24
C VAL A 363 25.96 20.94 21.66
N ALA A 364 26.39 21.79 20.71
CA ALA A 364 27.25 22.94 20.98
C ALA A 364 26.61 23.96 21.94
N THR A 365 25.30 24.16 21.82
CA THR A 365 24.52 25.04 22.70
C THR A 365 24.46 24.47 24.12
N ALA A 366 24.22 23.17 24.27
CA ALA A 366 24.21 22.50 25.55
C ALA A 366 25.59 22.57 26.26
N GLN A 367 26.69 22.38 25.51
CA GLN A 367 28.06 22.44 26.05
C GLN A 367 28.46 23.86 26.48
N TYR A 368 28.08 24.88 25.70
CA TYR A 368 28.30 26.27 26.09
C TYR A 368 27.54 26.64 27.37
N ASN A 369 26.25 26.27 27.45
CA ASN A 369 25.42 26.52 28.63
C ASN A 369 25.93 25.78 29.88
N ALA A 370 26.61 24.64 29.70
CA ALA A 370 27.23 23.86 30.76
C ALA A 370 28.63 24.37 31.18
N SER A 371 29.12 25.49 30.63
CA SER A 371 30.43 26.11 30.91
C SER A 371 31.67 25.24 30.58
N SER A 372 31.56 24.28 29.64
CA SER A 372 32.60 23.29 29.32
C SER A 372 33.27 23.46 27.93
N GLY A 373 33.57 24.70 27.53
CA GLY A 373 34.72 24.95 26.63
C GLY A 373 34.48 25.33 25.16
N GLU A 374 33.25 25.55 24.68
CA GLU A 374 33.05 26.05 23.31
C GLU A 374 32.97 27.58 23.23
N SER A 375 33.64 28.19 22.24
CA SER A 375 33.62 29.65 22.04
C SER A 375 32.39 30.10 21.25
N LEU A 376 31.89 31.31 21.53
CA LEU A 376 30.80 31.97 20.77
C LEU A 376 31.06 31.98 19.25
N SER A 377 32.34 32.08 18.84
CA SER A 377 32.78 32.03 17.44
C SER A 377 32.50 30.67 16.77
N TYR A 378 32.59 29.57 17.50
CA TYR A 378 32.30 28.23 16.99
C TYR A 378 30.79 28.04 16.78
N GLN A 379 29.96 28.51 17.72
CA GLN A 379 28.50 28.49 17.59
C GLN A 379 28.03 29.31 16.38
N GLN A 380 28.58 30.51 16.17
CA GLN A 380 28.27 31.35 15.01
C GLN A 380 28.62 30.65 13.68
N LYS A 381 29.73 29.91 13.62
CA LYS A 381 30.11 29.10 12.44
C LYS A 381 29.15 27.94 12.18
N LEU A 382 28.62 27.30 13.23
CA LEU A 382 27.63 26.23 13.08
C LEU A 382 26.26 26.78 12.64
N LEU A 383 25.82 27.90 13.21
CA LEU A 383 24.60 28.61 12.78
C LEU A 383 24.66 29.00 11.30
N ALA A 384 25.79 29.52 10.81
CA ALA A 384 25.97 29.81 9.39
C ALA A 384 25.87 28.55 8.50
N LYS A 385 26.31 27.38 8.99
CA LYS A 385 26.13 26.10 8.29
C LYS A 385 24.69 25.63 8.30
N VAL A 386 23.96 25.79 9.41
CA VAL A 386 22.53 25.48 9.50
C VAL A 386 21.75 26.33 8.51
N GLN A 387 22.03 27.64 8.43
CA GLN A 387 21.37 28.51 7.45
C GLN A 387 21.62 28.03 6.01
N LYS A 388 22.88 27.78 5.65
CA LYS A 388 23.25 27.26 4.32
C LYS A 388 22.53 25.95 3.96
N HIS A 389 22.44 25.03 4.92
CA HIS A 389 21.75 23.76 4.71
C HIS A 389 20.22 23.89 4.71
N THR A 390 19.68 24.88 5.41
CA THR A 390 18.26 25.25 5.34
C THR A 390 17.92 25.84 3.97
N ASP A 391 18.78 26.70 3.40
CA ASP A 391 18.59 27.22 2.05
C ASP A 391 18.66 26.10 1.01
N SER A 392 19.58 25.15 1.19
CA SER A 392 19.71 23.97 0.33
C SER A 392 18.50 23.03 0.44
N TYR A 393 17.97 22.85 1.65
CA TYR A 393 16.73 22.11 1.89
C TYR A 393 15.54 22.78 1.21
N ASN A 394 15.33 24.08 1.43
CA ASN A 394 14.23 24.83 0.82
C ASN A 394 14.29 24.79 -0.72
N ALA A 395 15.49 24.93 -1.30
CA ALA A 395 15.68 24.81 -2.75
C ALA A 395 15.35 23.40 -3.26
N ALA A 396 15.76 22.36 -2.52
CA ALA A 396 15.45 20.98 -2.89
C ALA A 396 13.96 20.64 -2.71
N THR A 397 13.29 21.22 -1.71
CA THR A 397 11.84 21.14 -1.49
C THR A 397 11.08 21.77 -2.66
N GLN A 398 11.49 22.96 -3.10
CA GLN A 398 10.88 23.58 -4.28
C GLN A 398 11.07 22.72 -5.52
N LEU A 399 12.29 22.22 -5.74
CA LEU A 399 12.61 21.39 -6.90
C LEU A 399 11.80 20.07 -6.92
N VAL A 400 11.66 19.39 -5.77
CA VAL A 400 10.86 18.16 -5.72
C VAL A 400 9.38 18.44 -5.96
N ASN A 401 8.85 19.57 -5.46
CA ASN A 401 7.47 20.00 -5.72
C ASN A 401 7.23 20.32 -7.20
N ASP A 402 8.12 21.10 -7.82
CA ASP A 402 8.01 21.47 -9.23
C ASP A 402 8.07 20.24 -10.14
N THR A 403 8.98 19.31 -9.84
CA THR A 403 9.14 18.08 -10.62
C THR A 403 8.02 17.07 -10.37
N ALA A 404 7.43 17.06 -9.17
CA ALA A 404 6.19 16.31 -8.88
C ALA A 404 5.01 16.85 -9.71
N GLN A 405 4.87 18.18 -9.83
CA GLN A 405 3.85 18.79 -10.69
C GLN A 405 4.05 18.41 -12.16
N GLN A 406 5.29 18.43 -12.65
CA GLN A 406 5.61 18.00 -14.02
C GLN A 406 5.29 16.51 -14.27
N LEU A 407 5.61 15.64 -13.31
CA LEU A 407 5.23 14.23 -13.37
C LEU A 407 3.71 14.08 -13.38
N ASN A 408 3.00 14.74 -12.47
CA ASN A 408 1.54 14.71 -12.39
C ASN A 408 0.87 15.24 -13.66
N ALA A 409 1.47 16.18 -14.38
CA ALA A 409 0.93 16.69 -15.64
C ALA A 409 0.95 15.65 -16.78
N VAL A 410 1.93 14.72 -16.78
CA VAL A 410 2.08 13.71 -17.85
C VAL A 410 1.52 12.34 -17.47
N THR A 411 1.34 12.06 -16.18
CA THR A 411 0.79 10.79 -15.67
C THR A 411 -0.59 10.44 -16.24
N PRO A 412 -1.58 11.36 -16.32
CA PRO A 412 -2.91 11.02 -16.84
C PRO A 412 -2.88 10.56 -18.30
N ALA A 413 -2.05 11.18 -19.13
CA ALA A 413 -1.91 10.81 -20.55
C ALA A 413 -1.27 9.42 -20.71
N TYR A 414 -0.24 9.12 -19.91
CA TYR A 414 0.36 7.78 -19.87
C TYR A 414 -0.63 6.72 -19.39
N GLN A 415 -1.40 7.02 -18.33
CA GLN A 415 -2.37 6.09 -17.77
C GLN A 415 -3.53 5.82 -18.74
N ALA A 416 -4.05 6.86 -19.38
CA ALA A 416 -5.10 6.72 -20.40
C ALA A 416 -4.63 5.83 -21.57
N ALA A 417 -3.38 6.02 -22.03
CA ALA A 417 -2.81 5.22 -23.11
C ALA A 417 -2.55 3.77 -22.68
N LEU A 418 -2.12 3.54 -21.44
CA LEU A 418 -1.92 2.20 -20.87
C LEU A 418 -3.26 1.46 -20.73
N ASN A 419 -4.28 2.11 -20.18
CA ASN A 419 -5.61 1.55 -20.04
C ASN A 419 -6.23 1.22 -21.41
N ALA A 420 -6.11 2.12 -22.38
CA ALA A 420 -6.59 1.89 -23.75
C ALA A 420 -5.87 0.71 -24.43
N TYR A 421 -4.55 0.57 -24.23
CA TYR A 421 -3.79 -0.57 -24.72
C TYR A 421 -4.22 -1.88 -24.05
N ASN A 422 -4.39 -1.89 -22.73
CA ASN A 422 -4.82 -3.07 -21.98
C ASN A 422 -6.22 -3.50 -22.39
N ALA A 423 -7.18 -2.56 -22.52
CA ALA A 423 -8.51 -2.85 -23.03
C ALA A 423 -8.47 -3.45 -24.45
N ALA A 424 -7.61 -2.94 -25.32
CA ALA A 424 -7.43 -3.49 -26.67
C ALA A 424 -6.78 -4.89 -26.67
N VAL A 425 -5.87 -5.17 -25.73
CA VAL A 425 -5.30 -6.51 -25.51
C VAL A 425 -6.39 -7.47 -25.04
N THR A 426 -7.21 -7.08 -24.07
CA THR A 426 -8.33 -7.89 -23.56
C THR A 426 -9.31 -8.21 -24.68
N ALA A 427 -9.79 -7.20 -25.41
CA ALA A 427 -10.71 -7.40 -26.52
C ALA A 427 -10.11 -8.33 -27.59
N PHE A 428 -8.83 -8.16 -27.93
CA PHE A 428 -8.12 -9.05 -28.85
C PHE A 428 -8.07 -10.50 -28.35
N ASN A 429 -7.78 -10.72 -27.07
CA ASN A 429 -7.72 -12.05 -26.48
C ASN A 429 -9.11 -12.70 -26.41
N THR A 430 -10.15 -11.96 -26.00
CA THR A 430 -11.54 -12.44 -26.02
C THR A 430 -11.96 -12.85 -27.43
N ALA A 431 -11.66 -12.04 -28.45
CA ALA A 431 -11.95 -12.39 -29.83
C ALA A 431 -11.13 -13.59 -30.32
N LYS A 432 -9.89 -13.75 -29.84
CA LYS A 432 -9.06 -14.91 -30.16
C LYS A 432 -9.68 -16.19 -29.57
N ASP A 433 -10.17 -16.12 -28.34
CA ASP A 433 -10.80 -17.25 -27.66
C ASP A 433 -12.15 -17.61 -28.31
N ALA A 434 -12.94 -16.61 -28.74
CA ALA A 434 -14.14 -16.81 -29.54
C ALA A 434 -13.85 -17.58 -30.85
N VAL A 435 -12.82 -17.15 -31.61
CA VAL A 435 -12.38 -17.87 -32.83
C VAL A 435 -11.99 -19.32 -32.53
N VAL A 436 -11.33 -19.59 -31.39
CA VAL A 436 -10.96 -20.95 -30.98
C VAL A 436 -12.21 -21.78 -30.62
N ALA A 437 -13.13 -21.21 -29.85
CA ALA A 437 -14.37 -21.86 -29.45
C ALA A 437 -15.24 -22.19 -30.68
N GLN A 438 -15.43 -21.23 -31.58
CA GLN A 438 -16.22 -21.42 -32.78
C GLN A 438 -15.58 -22.41 -33.76
N LYS A 439 -14.24 -22.48 -33.81
CA LYS A 439 -13.55 -23.53 -34.57
C LYS A 439 -13.95 -24.93 -34.07
N ALA A 440 -14.05 -25.12 -32.75
CA ALA A 440 -14.48 -26.39 -32.18
C ALA A 440 -15.92 -26.72 -32.55
N VAL A 441 -16.82 -25.73 -32.48
CA VAL A 441 -18.24 -25.87 -32.89
C VAL A 441 -18.37 -26.26 -34.37
N VAL A 442 -17.58 -25.63 -35.26
CA VAL A 442 -17.59 -25.94 -36.70
C VAL A 442 -17.07 -27.35 -36.98
N GLU A 443 -16.02 -27.81 -36.31
CA GLU A 443 -15.50 -29.18 -36.48
C GLU A 443 -16.47 -30.23 -35.92
N GLU A 444 -17.13 -29.96 -34.79
CA GLU A 444 -18.16 -30.85 -34.24
C GLU A 444 -19.37 -30.97 -35.17
N ALA A 445 -19.86 -29.84 -35.69
CA ALA A 445 -20.97 -29.83 -36.65
C ALA A 445 -20.64 -30.61 -37.94
N LYS A 446 -19.39 -30.47 -38.42
CA LYS A 446 -18.89 -31.23 -39.58
C LYS A 446 -18.84 -32.73 -39.29
N GLN A 447 -18.37 -33.15 -38.11
CA GLN A 447 -18.32 -34.55 -37.73
C GLN A 447 -19.72 -35.16 -37.61
N ASN A 448 -20.66 -34.43 -37.02
CA ASN A 448 -22.06 -34.84 -36.91
C ASN A 448 -22.73 -35.01 -38.29
N TYR A 449 -22.44 -34.10 -39.23
CA TYR A 449 -22.91 -34.22 -40.62
C TYR A 449 -22.34 -35.45 -41.34
N ILE A 450 -21.05 -35.77 -41.14
CA ILE A 450 -20.42 -36.97 -41.69
C ILE A 450 -21.10 -38.24 -41.13
N ASN A 451 -21.30 -38.29 -39.82
CA ASN A 451 -21.92 -39.43 -39.15
C ASN A 451 -23.39 -39.65 -39.57
N ALA A 452 -24.13 -38.59 -39.90
CA ALA A 452 -25.52 -38.67 -40.36
C ALA A 452 -25.66 -39.15 -41.82
N LYS A 453 -24.56 -39.21 -42.59
CA LYS A 453 -24.53 -39.69 -43.98
C LYS A 453 -23.87 -41.06 -44.15
N ALA A 454 -23.27 -41.61 -43.09
CA ALA A 454 -22.81 -42.97 -43.00
C ALA A 454 -23.95 -43.88 -42.52
#